data_AF-A0A2K2VJT3-F1
#
_entry.id   AF-A0A2K2VJT3-F1
#
_cell.length_a   1.000
_cell.length_b   1.000
_cell.length_c   1.000
_cell.angle_alpha   90.00
_cell.angle_beta   90.00
_cell.angle_gamma   90.00
#
_symmetry.space_group_name_H-M   'P 1'
#
loop_
_entity.id
_entity.type
_entity.pdbx_description
1 polymer ?
#
loop_
_entity_poly.entity_id
_entity_poly.type
_entity_poly.pdbx_seq_one_letter_code
_entity_poly.pdbx_strand_id
1 'polypeptide(L)'
;MQKELEVLKHNYLIFLYVSIFASITSYYLWHYGIHKIGASKTAQFTHLMPIFGIILASIFLKETLEIYHLLGGVLIAFGIYLSLFYKRDLERNK
;
A
#
# COMPACT_ATOMS: atom_id res chain seq x y z
N MET A 1 -31.25 1.70 -6.62
CA MET A 1 -31.71 1.92 -5.23
C MET A 1 -32.04 0.63 -4.47
N GLN A 2 -33.13 -0.11 -4.73
CA GLN A 2 -33.44 -1.31 -3.91
C GLN A 2 -32.36 -2.41 -3.98
N LYS A 3 -31.80 -2.64 -5.17
CA LYS A 3 -30.70 -3.60 -5.39
C LYS A 3 -29.41 -3.24 -4.65
N GLU A 4 -29.13 -1.95 -4.49
CA GLU A 4 -27.96 -1.46 -3.74
C GLU A 4 -28.15 -1.66 -2.23
N LEU A 5 -29.38 -1.43 -1.75
CA LEU A 5 -29.73 -1.62 -0.35
C LEU A 5 -29.61 -3.09 0.08
N GLU A 6 -29.96 -4.04 -0.80
CA GLU A 6 -29.77 -5.46 -0.53
C GLU A 6 -28.30 -5.88 -0.49
N VAL A 7 -27.49 -5.40 -1.44
CA VAL A 7 -26.04 -5.67 -1.44
C VAL A 7 -25.37 -5.14 -0.17
N LEU A 8 -25.77 -3.93 0.27
CA LEU A 8 -25.29 -3.35 1.52
C LEU A 8 -25.69 -4.19 2.73
N LYS A 9 -26.95 -4.62 2.83
CA LYS A 9 -27.42 -5.45 3.95
C LYS A 9 -26.73 -6.81 3.98
N HIS A 10 -26.46 -7.42 2.83
CA HIS A 10 -25.81 -8.71 2.75
C HIS A 10 -24.30 -8.64 3.09
N ASN A 11 -23.64 -7.54 2.72
CA ASN A 11 -22.18 -7.39 2.84
C ASN A 11 -21.73 -6.31 3.83
N TYR A 12 -22.60 -5.91 4.76
CA TYR A 12 -22.36 -4.75 5.63
C TYR A 12 -21.05 -4.86 6.43
N LEU A 13 -20.63 -6.07 6.81
CA LEU A 13 -19.37 -6.32 7.51
C LEU A 13 -18.15 -5.97 6.66
N ILE A 14 -18.19 -6.25 5.35
CA ILE A 14 -17.11 -5.92 4.42
C ILE A 14 -17.00 -4.40 4.29
N PHE A 15 -18.13 -3.73 4.13
CA PHE A 15 -18.17 -2.27 4.07
C PHE A 15 -17.66 -1.65 5.37
N LEU A 16 -18.08 -2.15 6.53
CA LEU A 16 -17.62 -1.67 7.82
C LEU A 16 -16.11 -1.84 7.98
N TYR A 17 -15.57 -2.99 7.62
CA TYR A 17 -14.14 -3.27 7.65
C TYR A 17 -13.35 -2.29 6.77
N VAL A 18 -13.75 -2.13 5.51
CA VAL A 18 -13.06 -1.24 4.56
C VAL A 18 -13.15 0.21 5.01
N SER A 19 -14.33 0.67 5.44
CA SER A 19 -14.54 2.04 5.91
C SER A 19 -13.70 2.37 7.14
N ILE A 20 -13.56 1.46 8.10
CA ILE A 20 -12.78 1.71 9.31
C ILE A 20 -11.28 1.60 9.01
N PHE A 21 -10.83 0.43 8.55
CA PHE A 21 -9.39 0.14 8.47
C PHE A 21 -8.74 0.72 7.22
N ALA A 22 -9.29 0.43 6.04
CA ALA A 22 -8.68 0.83 4.78
C ALA A 22 -8.86 2.33 4.48
N SER A 23 -9.91 2.94 5.03
CA SER A 23 -10.18 4.37 4.86
C SER A 23 -9.81 5.18 6.10
N ILE A 24 -10.65 5.21 7.14
CA ILE A 24 -10.50 6.16 8.25
C ILE A 24 -9.13 6.04 8.93
N THR A 25 -8.77 4.83 9.37
CA THR A 25 -7.50 4.59 10.07
C THR A 25 -6.30 4.82 9.16
N SER A 26 -6.33 4.32 7.92
CA SER A 26 -5.26 4.50 6.95
C SER A 26 -4.96 5.98 6.67
N TYR A 27 -5.99 6.77 6.33
CA TYR A 27 -5.82 8.21 6.07
C TYR A 27 -5.39 8.97 7.33
N TYR A 28 -5.92 8.61 8.50
CA TYR A 28 -5.50 9.22 9.76
C TYR A 28 -4.00 9.00 10.02
N LEU A 29 -3.51 7.76 9.90
CA LEU A 29 -2.11 7.43 10.09
C LEU A 29 -1.22 8.10 9.04
N TRP A 30 -1.69 8.20 7.80
CA TRP A 30 -1.00 8.89 6.73
C TRP A 30 -0.81 10.38 7.04
N HIS A 31 -1.90 11.08 7.41
CA HIS A 31 -1.83 12.49 7.79
C HIS A 31 -1.03 12.72 9.07
N TYR A 32 -1.13 11.82 10.05
CA TYR A 32 -0.29 11.83 11.24
C TYR A 32 1.21 11.69 10.88
N GLY A 33 1.55 10.81 9.95
CA GLY A 33 2.89 10.65 9.41
C GLY A 33 3.40 11.92 8.74
N ILE A 34 2.58 12.52 7.86
CA ILE A 34 2.91 13.80 7.22
C ILE A 34 3.19 14.87 8.27
N HIS A 35 2.35 14.98 9.31
CA HIS A 35 2.51 15.95 10.38
C HIS A 35 3.80 15.72 11.19
N LYS A 36 4.18 14.46 11.43
CA LYS A 36 5.29 14.10 12.32
C LYS A 36 6.67 14.06 11.64
N ILE A 37 6.75 13.58 10.39
CA ILE A 37 8.03 13.39 9.67
C ILE A 37 8.09 14.12 8.32
N GLY A 38 7.02 14.81 7.93
CA GLY A 38 6.93 15.56 6.68
C GLY A 38 6.45 14.71 5.49
N ALA A 39 5.89 15.38 4.47
CA ALA A 39 5.32 14.75 3.29
C ALA A 39 6.35 13.95 2.46
N SER A 40 7.56 14.50 2.27
CA SER A 40 8.61 13.83 1.48
C SER A 40 9.02 12.47 2.07
N LYS A 41 9.24 12.40 3.40
CA LYS A 41 9.59 11.14 4.07
C LYS A 41 8.40 10.17 4.13
N THR A 42 7.19 10.68 4.37
CA THR A 42 5.98 9.85 4.41
C THR A 42 5.67 9.23 3.05
N ALA A 43 5.87 9.97 1.96
CA ALA A 43 5.72 9.47 0.59
C ALA A 43 6.57 8.22 0.31
N GLN A 44 7.77 8.13 0.88
CA GLN A 44 8.65 6.98 0.71
C GLN A 44 8.06 5.68 1.25
N PHE A 45 7.16 5.72 2.24
CA PHE A 45 6.51 4.51 2.77
C PHE A 45 5.54 3.86 1.77
N THR A 46 5.07 4.59 0.76
CA THR A 46 4.22 4.00 -0.31
C THR A 46 4.96 2.92 -1.11
N HIS A 47 6.29 3.00 -1.17
CA HIS A 47 7.12 1.95 -1.76
C HIS A 47 7.01 0.61 -1.04
N LEU A 48 6.56 0.58 0.22
CA LEU A 48 6.32 -0.67 0.95
C LEU A 48 5.00 -1.34 0.58
N MET A 49 4.04 -0.61 -0.03
CA MET A 49 2.74 -1.18 -0.43
C MET A 49 2.86 -2.49 -1.23
N PRO A 50 3.69 -2.60 -2.28
CA PRO A 50 3.80 -3.85 -3.02
C PRO A 50 4.37 -5.01 -2.20
N ILE A 51 5.28 -4.75 -1.24
CA ILE A 51 5.81 -5.78 -0.34
C ILE A 51 4.68 -6.32 0.54
N PHE A 52 3.91 -5.43 1.17
CA PHE A 52 2.74 -5.83 1.95
C PHE A 52 1.68 -6.53 1.08
N GLY A 53 1.48 -6.08 -0.16
CA GLY A 53 0.58 -6.70 -1.13
C GLY A 53 0.90 -8.17 -1.36
N ILE A 54 2.17 -8.51 -1.63
CA ILE A 54 2.62 -9.89 -1.85
C ILE A 54 2.46 -10.73 -0.57
N ILE A 55 2.85 -10.17 0.58
CA ILE A 55 2.72 -10.87 1.88
C ILE A 55 1.25 -11.19 2.18
N LEU A 56 0.37 -10.20 2.04
CA LEU A 56 -1.06 -10.38 2.31
C LEU A 56 -1.71 -11.30 1.28
N ALA A 57 -1.36 -11.20 -0.01
CA ALA A 57 -1.85 -12.11 -1.04
C ALA A 57 -1.47 -13.57 -0.72
N SER A 58 -0.21 -13.83 -0.38
CA SER A 58 0.25 -15.17 -0.04
C SER A 58 -0.46 -15.74 1.21
N ILE A 59 -0.69 -14.92 2.24
CA ILE A 59 -1.37 -15.35 3.47
C ILE A 59 -2.87 -15.58 3.27
N PHE A 60 -3.57 -14.60 2.67
CA PHE A 60 -5.03 -14.59 2.62
C PHE A 60 -5.61 -15.32 1.40
N LEU A 61 -4.97 -15.20 0.23
CA LEU A 61 -5.43 -15.86 -0.98
C LEU A 61 -4.82 -17.26 -1.16
N LYS A 62 -3.83 -17.62 -0.32
CA LYS A 62 -3.09 -18.90 -0.38
C LYS A 62 -2.46 -19.16 -1.76
N GLU A 63 -2.12 -18.09 -2.49
CA GLU A 63 -1.47 -18.20 -3.78
C GLU A 63 -0.05 -18.74 -3.62
N THR A 64 0.29 -19.75 -4.43
CA THR A 64 1.66 -20.23 -4.54
C THR A 64 2.50 -19.17 -5.26
N LEU A 65 3.61 -18.79 -4.63
CA LEU A 65 4.54 -17.82 -5.19
C LEU A 65 5.30 -18.43 -6.38
N GLU A 66 4.68 -18.34 -7.55
CA GLU A 66 5.29 -18.69 -8.82
C GLU A 66 6.42 -17.72 -9.23
N ILE A 67 7.25 -18.15 -10.18
CA ILE A 67 8.42 -17.38 -10.66
C ILE A 67 8.08 -15.93 -11.07
N TYR A 68 6.89 -15.71 -11.65
CA TYR A 68 6.48 -14.38 -12.10
C TYR A 68 6.19 -13.41 -10.95
N HIS A 69 5.75 -13.90 -9.78
CA HIS A 69 5.64 -13.08 -8.57
C HIS A 69 7.03 -12.64 -8.08
N LEU A 70 8.02 -13.53 -8.22
CA LEU A 70 9.41 -13.24 -7.87
C LEU A 70 10.01 -12.18 -8.81
N LEU A 71 9.80 -12.32 -10.11
CA LEU A 71 10.23 -11.33 -11.11
C LEU A 71 9.56 -9.97 -10.90
N GLY A 72 8.26 -9.96 -10.63
CA GLY A 72 7.52 -8.74 -10.26
C GLY A 72 8.05 -8.10 -8.98
N GLY A 73 8.31 -8.91 -7.95
CA GLY A 73 8.91 -8.45 -6.69
C GLY A 73 10.30 -7.83 -6.87
N VAL A 74 11.16 -8.44 -7.69
CA VAL A 74 12.48 -7.91 -8.04
C VAL A 74 12.37 -6.58 -8.80
N LEU A 75 11.47 -6.50 -9.77
CA LEU A 75 11.26 -5.28 -10.56
C LEU A 75 10.76 -4.12 -9.69
N ILE A 76 9.83 -4.40 -8.76
CA ILE A 76 9.36 -3.45 -7.76
C ILE A 76 10.53 -3.00 -6.87
N ALA A 77 11.29 -3.94 -6.30
CA ALA A 77 12.42 -3.63 -5.44
C ALA A 77 13.45 -2.74 -6.15
N PHE A 78 13.72 -3.01 -7.43
CA PHE A 78 14.59 -2.21 -8.28
C PHE A 78 14.04 -0.79 -8.49
N GLY A 79 12.73 -0.65 -8.78
CA GLY A 79 12.09 0.67 -8.92
C GLY A 79 12.12 1.49 -7.63
N ILE A 80 11.90 0.86 -6.48
CA ILE A 80 12.00 1.49 -5.16
C ILE A 80 13.43 1.96 -4.89
N TYR A 81 14.42 1.10 -5.16
CA TYR A 81 15.84 1.43 -5.03
C TYR A 81 16.17 2.67 -5.89
N LEU A 82 15.79 2.66 -7.17
CA LEU A 82 16.05 3.80 -8.04
C LEU A 82 15.36 5.08 -7.51
N SER A 83 14.10 5.00 -7.10
CA SER A 83 13.36 6.17 -6.59
C SER A 83 13.99 6.78 -5.32
N LEU A 84 14.41 5.93 -4.39
CA LEU A 84 15.01 6.35 -3.13
C LEU A 84 16.44 6.89 -3.29
N PHE A 85 17.26 6.26 -4.13
CA PHE A 85 18.70 6.54 -4.19
C PHE A 85 19.08 7.51 -5.32
N TYR A 86 18.34 7.55 -6.44
CA TYR A 86 18.69 8.39 -7.59
C TYR A 86 18.54 9.90 -7.30
N LYS A 87 17.51 10.29 -6.52
CA LYS A 87 17.30 11.70 -6.17
C LYS A 87 18.26 12.20 -5.08
N ARG A 88 18.76 11.29 -4.24
CA ARG A 88 19.67 11.62 -3.13
C ARG A 88 21.08 12.02 -3.60
N ASP A 89 21.50 11.55 -4.77
CA ASP A 89 22.82 11.88 -5.34
C ASP A 89 22.85 13.23 -6.08
N LEU A 90 21.71 13.72 -6.59
CA LEU A 90 21.65 15.03 -7.26
C LEU A 90 21.67 16.22 -6.28
N GLU A 91 21.10 16.07 -5.09
CA GLU A 91 21.15 17.10 -4.04
C GLU A 91 22.44 17.07 -3.21
N ARG A 92 23.18 15.95 -3.20
CA ARG A 92 24.49 15.84 -2.51
C ARG A 92 25.64 16.48 -3.29
N ASN A 93 25.44 16.80 -4.58
CA ASN A 93 26.46 17.36 -5.48
C ASN A 93 26.18 18.82 -5.88
N LYS A 94 25.32 19.52 -5.12
CA LYS A 94 25.20 20.98 -5.08
C LYS A 94 25.65 21.48 -3.72
#